data_AF-A0A560I6Z3-F1
#
_entry.id   AF-A0A560I6Z3-F1
#
_cell.length_a   1.000
_cell.length_b   1.000
_cell.length_c   1.000
_cell.angle_alpha   90.00
_cell.angle_beta   90.00
_cell.angle_gamma   90.00
#
_symmetry.space_group_name_H-M   'P 1'
#
loop_
_entity.id
_entity.type
_entity.pdbx_description
1 polymer ?
#
loop_
_entity_poly.entity_id
_entity_poly.type
_entity_poly.pdbx_seq_one_letter_code
_entity_poly.pdbx_strand_id
1 'polypeptide(L)'
;MRRHTVLSALLAAGLVTGLAGPAGASNAGTWITTWASSPSLPIEKLPLPFWKPAPEVQGTVRYTLRISAGGDQLRVRLSAETLPNDLLVDHATVAVADAQGHMATGAFRTLTFDGARAVRVPAGAPLVSDPLDLPVEAGAVLVVSLHLPQPVTVPQADNNHHTDILPGDDRTEAAALDGAQAEDAREIVSALLVHSGAQARTIVAFGDSITDGFGAKDRLMRGWPDQLAALLRAKGRHDIGIANAGIGGNRVLRGEVGPSALARFDRDALAVPGVTDIVLLEGINDLGLSGLPTLRTSATHPVVTAEDIIAGYRQLIERARARHLRVHGATLTPAIGATFPGYATPEKDAVRQKINAWIRTSGAFDDVIDFDAAVRDPAHPDRIRADYDCGDHLHPSDAGYHAMAETALAVISP
;
A
#
# COMPACT_ATOMS: atom_id res chain seq x y z
N MET A 1 21.26 -57.46 -54.24
CA MET A 1 21.81 -56.09 -54.16
C MET A 1 20.89 -55.17 -54.97
N ARG A 2 19.82 -54.62 -54.38
CA ARG A 2 19.69 -53.24 -53.84
C ARG A 2 20.15 -52.12 -54.80
N ARG A 3 19.17 -51.35 -55.31
CA ARG A 3 19.02 -49.86 -55.37
C ARG A 3 18.11 -49.51 -56.57
N HIS A 4 16.80 -49.40 -56.38
CA HIS A 4 16.00 -48.23 -55.92
C HIS A 4 16.09 -47.00 -56.83
N THR A 5 15.08 -46.87 -57.70
CA THR A 5 14.72 -45.66 -58.44
C THR A 5 13.64 -44.93 -57.64
N VAL A 6 13.88 -43.64 -57.33
CA VAL A 6 12.96 -42.79 -56.56
C VAL A 6 11.92 -42.20 -57.51
N LEU A 7 10.64 -42.45 -57.25
CA LEU A 7 9.51 -41.74 -57.86
C LEU A 7 8.88 -40.84 -56.78
N SER A 8 8.85 -39.54 -57.02
CA SER A 8 8.21 -38.54 -56.17
C SER A 8 6.70 -38.53 -56.41
N ALA A 9 5.91 -38.79 -55.37
CA ALA A 9 4.47 -38.61 -55.36
C ALA A 9 4.11 -37.30 -54.65
N LEU A 10 3.44 -36.39 -55.38
CA LEU A 10 2.82 -35.18 -54.85
C LEU A 10 1.53 -35.57 -54.10
N LEU A 11 1.48 -35.34 -52.78
CA LEU A 11 0.25 -35.37 -51.99
C LEU A 11 -0.39 -33.97 -52.00
N ALA A 12 -1.60 -33.87 -52.55
CA ALA A 12 -2.47 -32.71 -52.37
C ALA A 12 -3.19 -32.83 -51.02
N ALA A 13 -2.87 -31.94 -50.08
CA ALA A 13 -3.61 -31.78 -48.83
C ALA A 13 -4.71 -30.71 -49.01
N GLY A 14 -5.97 -31.13 -48.92
CA GLY A 14 -7.12 -30.24 -48.95
C GLY A 14 -7.22 -29.40 -47.66
N LEU A 15 -7.31 -28.09 -47.82
CA LEU A 15 -7.52 -27.14 -46.73
C LEU A 15 -9.01 -27.16 -46.33
N VAL A 16 -9.32 -27.69 -45.14
CA VAL A 16 -10.63 -27.54 -44.51
C VAL A 16 -10.64 -26.21 -43.76
N THR A 17 -11.26 -25.18 -44.33
CA THR A 17 -11.52 -23.92 -43.64
C THR A 17 -12.73 -24.09 -42.72
N GLY A 18 -12.47 -24.45 -41.47
CA GLY A 18 -13.46 -24.37 -40.40
C GLY A 18 -13.71 -22.89 -40.06
N LEU A 19 -14.92 -22.39 -40.36
CA LEU A 19 -15.41 -21.13 -39.85
C LEU A 19 -15.63 -21.27 -38.34
N ALA A 20 -14.61 -20.90 -37.55
CA ALA A 20 -14.79 -20.64 -36.13
C ALA A 20 -15.71 -19.42 -36.01
N GLY A 21 -16.92 -19.62 -35.49
CA GLY A 21 -17.78 -18.51 -35.05
C GLY A 21 -17.05 -17.66 -34.01
N PRO A 22 -17.45 -16.40 -33.81
CA PRO A 22 -16.81 -15.56 -32.81
C PRO A 22 -16.94 -16.25 -31.46
N ALA A 23 -15.81 -16.72 -30.92
CA ALA A 23 -15.72 -17.07 -29.52
C ALA A 23 -16.27 -15.88 -28.75
N GLY A 24 -17.32 -16.11 -27.94
CA GLY A 24 -17.90 -15.07 -27.11
C GLY A 24 -16.78 -14.31 -26.42
N ALA A 25 -16.82 -12.98 -26.50
CA ALA A 25 -15.83 -12.12 -25.89
C ALA A 25 -15.53 -12.66 -24.50
N SER A 26 -14.30 -13.14 -24.31
CA SER A 26 -13.80 -13.56 -23.00
C SER A 26 -14.20 -12.48 -22.02
N ASN A 27 -14.72 -12.86 -20.86
CA ASN A 27 -15.01 -11.96 -19.75
C ASN A 27 -13.68 -11.28 -19.36
N ALA A 28 -13.32 -10.20 -20.06
CA ALA A 28 -11.98 -9.63 -20.10
C ALA A 28 -11.81 -8.72 -18.88
N GLY A 29 -12.00 -9.29 -17.70
CA GLY A 29 -11.70 -8.62 -16.45
C GLY A 29 -10.21 -8.45 -16.26
N THR A 30 -9.85 -7.65 -15.27
CA THR A 30 -8.47 -7.39 -14.89
C THR A 30 -8.34 -7.50 -13.38
N TRP A 31 -7.16 -7.91 -12.92
CA TRP A 31 -6.84 -7.90 -11.50
C TRP A 31 -6.37 -6.51 -11.11
N ILE A 32 -7.07 -5.91 -10.15
CA ILE A 32 -6.70 -4.63 -9.55
C ILE A 32 -6.42 -4.79 -8.07
N THR A 33 -5.49 -4.01 -7.53
CA THR A 33 -5.29 -3.93 -6.08
C THR A 33 -6.35 -3.02 -5.47
N THR A 34 -7.07 -3.56 -4.49
CA THR A 34 -8.19 -2.88 -3.82
C THR A 34 -7.89 -2.52 -2.35
N TRP A 35 -6.79 -3.02 -1.82
CA TRP A 35 -6.24 -2.64 -0.52
C TRP A 35 -4.77 -3.02 -0.52
N ALA A 36 -3.92 -2.22 0.11
CA ALA A 36 -2.50 -2.53 0.27
C ALA A 36 -1.93 -1.96 1.58
N SER A 37 -0.82 -2.57 2.00
CA SER A 37 0.10 -2.08 3.02
C SER A 37 1.51 -2.45 2.58
N SER A 38 2.37 -1.45 2.35
CA SER A 38 3.73 -1.70 1.87
C SER A 38 4.61 -2.32 2.96
N PRO A 39 5.41 -3.36 2.64
CA PRO A 39 6.33 -3.94 3.62
C PRO A 39 7.39 -2.92 4.10
N SER A 40 7.47 -2.72 5.41
CA SER A 40 8.51 -1.95 6.11
C SER A 40 9.59 -2.86 6.70
N LEU A 41 10.67 -2.28 7.22
CA LEU A 41 11.75 -3.02 7.87
C LEU A 41 11.55 -3.02 9.39
N PRO A 42 11.85 -4.13 10.10
CA PRO A 42 11.90 -4.08 11.55
C PRO A 42 13.00 -3.10 11.98
N ILE A 43 12.69 -2.26 12.95
CA ILE A 43 13.66 -1.33 13.53
C ILE A 43 14.11 -1.84 14.89
N GLU A 44 15.42 -1.89 15.12
CA GLU A 44 15.96 -2.13 16.46
C GLU A 44 15.49 -1.03 17.41
N LYS A 45 15.17 -1.38 18.66
CA LYS A 45 14.65 -0.43 19.64
C LYS A 45 15.49 0.86 19.69
N LEU A 46 14.88 1.96 19.25
CA LEU A 46 15.45 3.30 19.34
C LEU A 46 15.19 3.87 20.74
N PRO A 47 16.01 4.82 21.24
CA PRO A 47 15.84 5.42 22.56
C PRO A 47 14.66 6.42 22.61
N LEU A 48 13.57 6.12 21.92
CA LEU A 48 12.35 6.89 21.86
C LEU A 48 11.22 6.07 22.50
N PRO A 49 10.50 6.60 23.50
CA PRO A 49 9.57 5.82 24.32
C PRO A 49 8.38 5.24 23.54
N PHE A 50 8.07 5.80 22.37
CA PHE A 50 7.00 5.31 21.48
C PHE A 50 7.45 4.19 20.53
N TRP A 51 8.76 3.93 20.39
CA TRP A 51 9.27 2.84 19.56
C TRP A 51 9.36 1.55 20.37
N LYS A 52 8.37 0.67 20.17
CA LYS A 52 8.41 -0.71 20.68
C LYS A 52 9.37 -1.57 19.85
N PRO A 53 9.93 -2.65 20.41
CA PRO A 53 10.59 -3.69 19.62
C PRO A 53 9.63 -4.29 18.58
N ALA A 54 10.17 -4.85 17.50
CA ALA A 54 9.40 -5.58 16.51
C ALA A 54 8.68 -6.76 17.21
N PRO A 55 7.34 -6.86 17.13
CA PRO A 55 6.62 -7.92 17.80
C PRO A 55 6.81 -9.25 17.08
N GLU A 56 6.67 -10.32 17.85
CA GLU A 56 6.65 -11.69 17.36
C GLU A 56 5.20 -12.19 17.35
N VAL A 57 4.74 -12.72 16.22
CA VAL A 57 3.39 -13.26 16.05
C VAL A 57 3.44 -14.76 15.79
N GLN A 58 2.54 -15.53 16.41
CA GLN A 58 2.41 -16.98 16.26
C GLN A 58 0.97 -17.42 16.50
N GLY A 59 0.57 -18.56 15.95
CA GLY A 59 -0.78 -19.10 16.07
C GLY A 59 -1.71 -18.47 15.05
N THR A 60 -2.96 -18.20 15.42
CA THR A 60 -3.91 -17.56 14.51
C THR A 60 -3.75 -16.04 14.55
N VAL A 61 -3.39 -15.47 13.41
CA VAL A 61 -3.22 -14.03 13.19
C VAL A 61 -4.33 -13.55 12.28
N ARG A 62 -5.06 -12.49 12.66
CA ARG A 62 -6.24 -12.01 11.94
C ARG A 62 -6.17 -10.51 11.64
N TYR A 63 -6.47 -10.19 10.39
CA TYR A 63 -6.53 -8.84 9.85
C TYR A 63 -7.96 -8.51 9.45
N THR A 64 -8.41 -7.29 9.76
CA THR A 64 -9.71 -6.76 9.34
C THR A 64 -9.47 -5.57 8.43
N LEU A 65 -9.86 -5.68 7.15
CA LEU A 65 -9.40 -4.82 6.07
C LEU A 65 -10.60 -4.31 5.26
N ARG A 66 -10.69 -3.00 5.01
CA ARG A 66 -11.73 -2.43 4.14
C ARG A 66 -11.22 -2.29 2.71
N ILE A 67 -11.92 -2.89 1.75
CA ILE A 67 -11.55 -2.80 0.33
C ILE A 67 -12.16 -1.56 -0.33
N SER A 68 -11.45 -0.98 -1.29
CA SER A 68 -11.88 0.22 -2.03
C SER A 68 -12.73 -0.04 -3.29
N ALA A 69 -12.52 -1.18 -3.97
CA ALA A 69 -13.21 -1.61 -5.19
C ALA A 69 -13.79 -3.03 -5.03
N GLY A 70 -14.81 -3.34 -5.84
CA GLY A 70 -15.48 -4.64 -5.84
C GLY A 70 -15.04 -5.53 -7.01
N GLY A 71 -15.35 -6.83 -6.93
CA GLY A 71 -15.05 -7.81 -7.97
C GLY A 71 -15.71 -9.16 -7.71
N ASP A 72 -15.55 -10.09 -8.67
CA ASP A 72 -16.16 -11.43 -8.62
C ASP A 72 -15.23 -12.51 -8.04
N GLN A 73 -13.92 -12.28 -8.08
CA GLN A 73 -12.91 -13.12 -7.45
C GLN A 73 -11.95 -12.31 -6.59
N LEU A 74 -11.38 -12.96 -5.58
CA LEU A 74 -10.39 -12.40 -4.67
C LEU A 74 -9.05 -13.15 -4.79
N ARG A 75 -7.94 -12.41 -4.64
CA ARG A 75 -6.62 -12.94 -4.31
C ARG A 75 -6.03 -12.19 -3.12
N VAL A 76 -5.22 -12.89 -2.34
CA VAL A 76 -4.49 -12.33 -1.20
C VAL A 76 -3.01 -12.40 -1.47
N ARG A 77 -2.31 -11.29 -1.27
CA ARG A 77 -0.84 -11.21 -1.36
C ARG A 77 -0.23 -11.28 0.03
N LEU A 78 0.53 -12.34 0.29
CA LEU A 78 1.40 -12.46 1.47
C LEU A 78 2.78 -11.87 1.14
N SER A 79 3.41 -11.22 2.12
CA SER A 79 4.77 -10.72 1.97
C SER A 79 5.70 -11.31 3.02
N ALA A 80 6.79 -11.94 2.54
CA ALA A 80 7.98 -12.22 3.33
C ALA A 80 9.16 -11.32 2.90
N GLU A 81 8.89 -10.25 2.14
CA GLU A 81 9.91 -9.44 1.46
C GLU A 81 10.88 -8.72 2.39
N THR A 82 10.46 -8.48 3.63
CA THR A 82 11.29 -7.87 4.68
C THR A 82 11.53 -8.80 5.87
N LEU A 83 11.06 -10.05 5.78
CA LEU A 83 11.25 -11.05 6.83
C LEU A 83 12.65 -11.67 6.73
N PRO A 84 13.31 -11.94 7.87
CA PRO A 84 14.65 -12.52 7.89
C PRO A 84 14.65 -14.04 7.63
N ASN A 85 13.49 -14.70 7.76
CA ASN A 85 13.30 -16.14 7.63
C ASN A 85 12.09 -16.44 6.75
N ASP A 86 12.01 -17.69 6.24
CA ASP A 86 10.84 -18.17 5.52
C ASP A 86 9.57 -17.99 6.35
N LEU A 87 8.51 -17.52 5.71
CA LEU A 87 7.18 -17.46 6.29
C LEU A 87 6.47 -18.79 6.04
N LEU A 88 6.08 -19.47 7.12
CA LEU A 88 5.24 -20.67 7.06
C LEU A 88 3.81 -20.31 7.40
N VAL A 89 2.88 -20.69 6.53
CA VAL A 89 1.43 -20.59 6.75
C VAL A 89 0.85 -21.95 6.45
N ASP A 90 0.32 -22.66 7.43
CA ASP A 90 -0.27 -23.99 7.21
C ASP A 90 -1.78 -23.94 6.88
N HIS A 91 -2.44 -22.84 7.22
CA HIS A 91 -3.81 -22.54 6.82
C HIS A 91 -4.06 -21.04 6.74
N ALA A 92 -4.83 -20.62 5.72
CA ALA A 92 -5.28 -19.25 5.56
C ALA A 92 -6.75 -19.22 5.13
N THR A 93 -7.52 -18.28 5.68
CA THR A 93 -8.94 -18.09 5.37
C THR A 93 -9.25 -16.63 5.12
N VAL A 94 -10.35 -16.39 4.41
CA VAL A 94 -10.96 -15.07 4.23
C VAL A 94 -12.46 -15.15 4.41
N ALA A 95 -13.07 -14.07 4.90
CA ALA A 95 -14.52 -13.90 4.92
C ALA A 95 -14.92 -12.45 4.70
N VAL A 96 -16.14 -12.26 4.20
CA VAL A 96 -16.81 -10.96 4.24
C VAL A 96 -17.42 -10.78 5.63
N ALA A 97 -17.15 -9.63 6.24
CA ALA A 97 -17.64 -9.25 7.55
C ALA A 97 -18.66 -8.09 7.46
N ASP A 98 -19.35 -7.84 8.57
CA ASP A 98 -20.15 -6.62 8.72
C ASP A 98 -19.25 -5.36 8.81
N ALA A 99 -19.86 -4.19 8.91
CA ALA A 99 -19.12 -2.93 8.97
C ALA A 99 -18.23 -2.79 10.21
N GLN A 100 -18.46 -3.60 11.25
CA GLN A 100 -17.71 -3.64 12.50
C GLN A 100 -16.62 -4.74 12.49
N GLY A 101 -16.52 -5.53 11.41
CA GLY A 101 -15.54 -6.60 11.29
C GLY A 101 -16.00 -7.95 11.85
N HIS A 102 -17.29 -8.14 12.18
CA HIS A 102 -17.79 -9.43 12.64
C HIS A 102 -18.09 -10.37 11.47
N MET A 103 -17.58 -11.59 11.56
CA MET A 103 -17.82 -12.66 10.62
C MET A 103 -18.98 -13.55 11.09
N ALA A 104 -19.89 -13.92 10.18
CA ALA A 104 -20.91 -14.93 10.47
C ALA A 104 -20.30 -16.35 10.59
N THR A 105 -20.83 -17.19 11.47
CA THR A 105 -20.37 -18.58 11.62
C THR A 105 -20.41 -19.34 10.29
N GLY A 106 -19.30 -19.96 9.90
CA GLY A 106 -19.19 -20.72 8.65
C GLY A 106 -19.06 -19.86 7.38
N ALA A 107 -18.94 -18.53 7.49
CA ALA A 107 -18.78 -17.64 6.34
C ALA A 107 -17.36 -17.64 5.74
N PHE A 108 -16.41 -18.33 6.36
CA PHE A 108 -15.04 -18.41 5.88
C PHE A 108 -14.93 -19.15 4.55
N ARG A 109 -13.87 -18.81 3.81
CA ARG A 109 -13.39 -19.51 2.62
C ARG A 109 -11.90 -19.76 2.79
N THR A 110 -11.48 -20.98 2.51
CA THR A 110 -10.07 -21.35 2.54
C THR A 110 -9.33 -20.73 1.35
N LEU A 111 -8.20 -20.10 1.64
CA LEU A 111 -7.25 -19.66 0.62
C LEU A 111 -6.32 -20.83 0.27
N THR A 112 -5.93 -20.90 -0.99
CA THR A 112 -5.01 -21.93 -1.50
C THR A 112 -3.85 -21.28 -2.27
N PHE A 113 -2.76 -22.03 -2.40
CA PHE A 113 -1.55 -21.63 -3.09
C PHE A 113 -1.09 -22.82 -3.95
N ASP A 114 -1.29 -22.73 -5.26
CA ASP A 114 -1.12 -23.87 -6.18
C ASP A 114 -1.93 -25.11 -5.75
N GLY A 115 -3.17 -24.89 -5.30
CA GLY A 115 -4.10 -25.90 -4.79
C GLY A 115 -3.79 -26.40 -3.37
N ALA A 116 -2.67 -26.00 -2.76
CA ALA A 116 -2.31 -26.39 -1.40
C ALA A 116 -2.89 -25.41 -0.35
N ARG A 117 -3.33 -25.95 0.79
CA ARG A 117 -3.77 -25.15 1.96
C ARG A 117 -2.62 -24.52 2.75
N ALA A 118 -1.45 -25.16 2.70
CA ALA A 118 -0.24 -24.77 3.39
C ALA A 118 0.80 -24.28 2.38
N VAL A 119 1.58 -23.28 2.76
CA VAL A 119 2.64 -22.74 1.94
C VAL A 119 3.84 -22.27 2.76
N ARG A 120 5.00 -22.31 2.11
CA ARG A 120 6.24 -21.70 2.57
C ARG A 120 6.59 -20.57 1.60
N VAL A 121 6.62 -19.34 2.09
CA VAL A 121 7.10 -18.19 1.33
C VAL A 121 8.58 -17.97 1.68
N PRO A 122 9.50 -18.07 0.71
CA PRO A 122 10.91 -17.79 0.98
C PRO A 122 11.12 -16.38 1.54
N ALA A 123 12.07 -16.25 2.47
CA ALA A 123 12.51 -14.93 2.94
C ALA A 123 12.87 -14.01 1.75
N GLY A 124 12.41 -12.77 1.77
CA GLY A 124 12.63 -11.81 0.69
C GLY A 124 11.65 -11.91 -0.49
N ALA A 125 10.67 -12.82 -0.47
CA ALA A 125 9.72 -13.00 -1.56
C ALA A 125 8.26 -12.64 -1.18
N PRO A 126 7.44 -12.17 -2.14
CA PRO A 126 6.00 -12.16 -2.01
C PRO A 126 5.37 -13.46 -2.53
N LEU A 127 4.12 -13.71 -2.16
CA LEU A 127 3.30 -14.78 -2.71
C LEU A 127 1.86 -14.31 -2.90
N VAL A 128 1.23 -14.68 -4.00
CA VAL A 128 -0.20 -14.42 -4.25
C VAL A 128 -0.96 -15.74 -4.20
N SER A 129 -2.11 -15.77 -3.54
CA SER A 129 -2.99 -16.93 -3.51
C SER A 129 -3.56 -17.28 -4.89
N ASP A 130 -4.10 -18.49 -5.00
CA ASP A 130 -4.98 -18.85 -6.11
C ASP A 130 -6.22 -17.92 -6.12
N PRO A 131 -6.86 -17.71 -7.29
CA PRO A 131 -8.16 -17.04 -7.35
C PRO A 131 -9.19 -17.77 -6.49
N LEU A 132 -9.94 -17.01 -5.70
CA LEU A 132 -11.08 -17.49 -4.94
C LEU A 132 -12.36 -16.84 -5.48
N ASP A 133 -13.35 -17.65 -5.86
CA ASP A 133 -14.69 -17.17 -6.20
C ASP A 133 -15.37 -16.62 -4.94
N LEU A 134 -15.31 -15.30 -4.77
CA LEU A 134 -15.88 -14.58 -3.65
C LEU A 134 -16.28 -13.18 -4.14
N PRO A 135 -17.54 -13.01 -4.57
CA PRO A 135 -18.05 -11.71 -4.97
C PRO A 135 -18.03 -10.75 -3.78
N VAL A 136 -17.43 -9.58 -3.98
CA VAL A 136 -17.29 -8.54 -2.96
C VAL A 136 -17.62 -7.17 -3.54
N GLU A 137 -18.32 -6.35 -2.75
CA GLU A 137 -18.69 -5.00 -3.12
C GLU A 137 -17.62 -3.99 -2.66
N ALA A 138 -17.49 -2.88 -3.39
CA ALA A 138 -16.62 -1.78 -2.97
C ALA A 138 -17.01 -1.26 -1.57
N GLY A 139 -16.04 -1.15 -0.66
CA GLY A 139 -16.26 -0.77 0.73
C GLY A 139 -16.54 -1.94 1.68
N ALA A 140 -16.62 -3.18 1.19
CA ALA A 140 -16.75 -4.37 2.03
C ALA A 140 -15.58 -4.48 3.02
N VAL A 141 -15.86 -5.05 4.20
CA VAL A 141 -14.84 -5.39 5.19
C VAL A 141 -14.52 -6.88 5.04
N LEU A 142 -13.25 -7.19 4.84
CA LEU A 142 -12.75 -8.57 4.76
C LEU A 142 -11.95 -8.90 6.01
N VAL A 143 -12.19 -10.09 6.54
CA VAL A 143 -11.39 -10.67 7.62
C VAL A 143 -10.50 -11.74 7.00
N VAL A 144 -9.19 -11.56 7.08
CA VAL A 144 -8.20 -12.53 6.62
C VAL A 144 -7.49 -13.11 7.82
N SER A 145 -7.53 -14.43 7.99
CA SER A 145 -6.84 -15.13 9.08
C SER A 145 -5.75 -16.04 8.53
N LEU A 146 -4.59 -16.03 9.15
CA LEU A 146 -3.46 -16.93 8.87
C LEU A 146 -3.18 -17.75 10.13
N HIS A 147 -2.88 -19.04 9.99
CA HIS A 147 -2.27 -19.80 11.07
C HIS A 147 -0.76 -19.93 10.80
N LEU A 148 0.02 -19.50 11.79
CA LEU A 148 1.48 -19.46 11.78
C LEU A 148 2.00 -20.54 12.73
N PRO A 149 2.48 -21.70 12.23
CA PRO A 149 2.96 -22.79 13.07
C PRO A 149 4.28 -22.45 13.80
N GLN A 150 4.96 -21.40 13.37
CA GLN A 150 6.20 -20.90 13.95
C GLN A 150 6.12 -19.39 14.19
N PRO A 151 6.85 -18.87 15.18
CA PRO A 151 6.90 -17.44 15.42
C PRO A 151 7.49 -16.67 14.23
N VAL A 152 6.91 -15.50 13.95
CA VAL A 152 7.37 -14.57 12.91
C VAL A 152 7.57 -13.19 13.53
N THR A 153 8.78 -12.65 13.43
CA THR A 153 9.04 -11.25 13.79
C THR A 153 8.56 -10.34 12.66
N VAL A 154 7.54 -9.53 12.93
CA VAL A 154 6.97 -8.59 11.95
C VAL A 154 7.43 -7.16 12.25
N PRO A 155 7.61 -6.31 11.23
CA PRO A 155 7.97 -4.91 11.45
C PRO A 155 6.97 -4.16 12.32
N GLN A 156 7.45 -3.18 13.07
CA GLN A 156 6.56 -2.24 13.75
C GLN A 156 5.77 -1.41 12.73
N ALA A 157 4.60 -0.96 13.17
CA ALA A 157 3.80 -0.01 12.43
C ALA A 157 3.10 0.94 13.40
N ASP A 158 2.40 1.93 12.85
CA ASP A 158 1.53 2.77 13.65
C ASP A 158 0.28 2.01 14.12
N ASN A 159 -0.51 2.66 14.98
CA ASN A 159 -1.70 2.08 15.60
C ASN A 159 -2.88 1.82 14.63
N ASN A 160 -2.74 2.19 13.35
CA ASN A 160 -3.70 1.86 12.31
C ASN A 160 -3.45 0.49 11.68
N HIS A 161 -2.30 -0.13 11.94
CA HIS A 161 -1.97 -1.48 11.50
C HIS A 161 -2.22 -2.49 12.61
N HIS A 162 -3.50 -2.69 12.90
CA HIS A 162 -3.93 -3.57 13.99
C HIS A 162 -4.05 -5.02 13.54
N THR A 163 -3.54 -5.91 14.38
CA THR A 163 -3.59 -7.36 14.17
C THR A 163 -4.08 -8.05 15.45
N ASP A 164 -5.05 -8.96 15.31
CA ASP A 164 -5.47 -9.83 16.41
C ASP A 164 -4.67 -11.13 16.37
N ILE A 165 -4.08 -11.51 17.51
CA ILE A 165 -3.21 -12.68 17.63
C ILE A 165 -3.77 -13.61 18.69
N LEU A 166 -4.06 -14.85 18.32
CA LEU A 166 -4.44 -15.92 19.21
C LEU A 166 -3.37 -17.03 19.17
N PRO A 167 -2.50 -17.13 20.19
CA PRO A 167 -1.50 -18.18 20.26
C PRO A 167 -2.12 -19.58 20.33
N GLY A 168 -1.40 -20.58 19.84
CA GLY A 168 -1.82 -21.98 19.90
C GLY A 168 -2.38 -22.49 18.57
N ASP A 169 -3.43 -23.28 18.62
CA ASP A 169 -3.97 -24.03 17.49
C ASP A 169 -4.65 -23.14 16.42
N ASP A 170 -4.89 -23.74 15.25
CA ASP A 170 -5.61 -23.11 14.14
C ASP A 170 -7.07 -22.78 14.51
N ARG A 171 -7.36 -21.48 14.52
CA ARG A 171 -8.69 -20.89 14.75
C ARG A 171 -9.09 -19.96 13.60
N THR A 172 -8.45 -20.09 12.43
CA THR A 172 -8.71 -19.25 11.24
C THR A 172 -10.16 -19.31 10.77
N GLU A 173 -10.87 -20.42 11.02
CA GLU A 173 -12.28 -20.63 10.68
C GLU A 173 -13.28 -20.05 11.70
N ALA A 174 -12.81 -19.64 12.88
CA ALA A 174 -13.69 -19.21 13.98
C ALA A 174 -14.31 -17.83 13.71
N ALA A 175 -15.63 -17.70 13.90
CA ALA A 175 -16.36 -16.44 13.76
C ALA A 175 -15.74 -15.30 14.60
N ALA A 176 -15.35 -15.61 15.84
CA ALA A 176 -14.63 -14.73 16.75
C ALA A 176 -13.33 -15.40 17.21
N LEU A 177 -12.30 -14.60 17.48
CA LEU A 177 -11.07 -15.04 18.14
C LEU A 177 -11.10 -14.63 19.61
N ASP A 178 -11.92 -15.34 20.39
CA ASP A 178 -12.05 -15.08 21.82
C ASP A 178 -10.69 -15.25 22.52
N GLY A 179 -10.29 -14.24 23.30
CA GLY A 179 -9.00 -14.22 23.99
C GLY A 179 -7.81 -13.80 23.13
N ALA A 180 -8.02 -13.35 21.88
CA ALA A 180 -6.97 -12.77 21.07
C ALA A 180 -6.40 -11.50 21.70
N GLN A 181 -5.09 -11.30 21.50
CA GLN A 181 -4.37 -10.10 21.89
C GLN A 181 -4.22 -9.18 20.70
N ALA A 182 -4.40 -7.89 20.96
CA ALA A 182 -4.17 -6.82 19.99
C ALA A 182 -2.68 -6.49 19.92
N GLU A 183 -2.14 -6.39 18.71
CA GLU A 183 -0.81 -5.83 18.46
C GLU A 183 -0.84 -4.88 17.26
N ASP A 184 -0.06 -3.79 17.35
CA ASP A 184 0.13 -2.85 16.25
C ASP A 184 1.42 -3.24 15.49
N ALA A 185 1.27 -3.79 14.28
CA ALA A 185 2.36 -4.36 13.51
C ALA A 185 2.07 -4.35 12.01
N ARG A 186 3.13 -4.26 11.20
CA ARG A 186 3.00 -4.32 9.74
C ARG A 186 2.49 -5.70 9.33
N GLU A 187 1.52 -5.72 8.44
CA GLU A 187 0.78 -6.91 8.06
C GLU A 187 1.62 -7.87 7.21
N ILE A 188 1.45 -9.18 7.44
CA ILE A 188 1.92 -10.22 6.51
C ILE A 188 1.05 -10.19 5.24
N VAL A 189 -0.25 -9.93 5.39
CA VAL A 189 -1.17 -9.66 4.30
C VAL A 189 -0.88 -8.25 3.77
N SER A 190 -0.20 -8.19 2.63
CA SER A 190 0.32 -6.93 2.06
C SER A 190 -0.58 -6.33 0.98
N ALA A 191 -1.46 -7.14 0.36
CA ALA A 191 -2.46 -6.64 -0.56
C ALA A 191 -3.66 -7.57 -0.70
N LEU A 192 -4.80 -6.97 -1.02
CA LEU A 192 -5.99 -7.67 -1.51
C LEU A 192 -6.22 -7.24 -2.96
N LEU A 193 -6.44 -8.23 -3.83
CA LEU A 193 -6.71 -8.01 -5.23
C LEU A 193 -8.08 -8.57 -5.57
N VAL A 194 -8.80 -7.84 -6.42
CA VAL A 194 -10.08 -8.28 -6.95
C VAL A 194 -10.00 -8.38 -8.46
N HIS A 195 -10.69 -9.37 -9.02
CA HIS A 195 -10.93 -9.44 -10.45
C HIS A 195 -12.19 -8.63 -10.76
N SER A 196 -12.02 -7.58 -11.56
CA SER A 196 -13.05 -6.58 -11.84
C SER A 196 -13.18 -6.37 -13.35
N GLY A 197 -14.21 -5.62 -13.78
CA GLY A 197 -14.41 -5.32 -15.20
C GLY A 197 -13.20 -4.66 -15.87
N ALA A 198 -13.11 -4.77 -17.20
CA ALA A 198 -11.94 -4.35 -18.00
C ALA A 198 -11.46 -2.90 -17.79
N GLN A 199 -12.32 -2.01 -17.33
CA GLN A 199 -12.03 -0.59 -17.10
C GLN A 199 -11.62 -0.29 -15.66
N ALA A 200 -11.66 -1.29 -14.78
CA ALA A 200 -11.23 -1.14 -13.40
C ALA A 200 -9.72 -0.83 -13.34
N ARG A 201 -9.34 0.01 -12.39
CA ARG A 201 -7.96 0.51 -12.25
C ARG A 201 -7.57 0.69 -10.80
N THR A 202 -6.27 0.81 -10.55
CA THR A 202 -5.71 1.11 -9.24
C THR A 202 -4.99 2.46 -9.26
N ILE A 203 -5.25 3.26 -8.22
CA ILE A 203 -4.46 4.44 -7.87
C ILE A 203 -3.56 4.05 -6.69
N VAL A 204 -2.25 4.25 -6.85
CA VAL A 204 -1.29 4.04 -5.76
C VAL A 204 -1.08 5.36 -5.03
N ALA A 205 -1.36 5.38 -3.73
CA ALA A 205 -0.95 6.45 -2.83
C ALA A 205 0.45 6.11 -2.28
N PHE A 206 1.49 6.73 -2.82
CA PHE A 206 2.88 6.41 -2.50
C PHE A 206 3.50 7.49 -1.63
N GLY A 207 3.83 7.14 -0.38
CA GLY A 207 4.31 8.13 0.56
C GLY A 207 4.79 7.60 1.91
N ASP A 208 4.79 8.51 2.88
CA ASP A 208 5.32 8.32 4.23
C ASP A 208 4.18 8.12 5.26
N SER A 209 4.39 8.46 6.54
CA SER A 209 3.39 8.31 7.61
C SER A 209 2.11 9.12 7.37
N ILE A 210 2.18 10.23 6.65
CA ILE A 210 0.99 11.02 6.29
C ILE A 210 0.13 10.23 5.29
N THR A 211 0.76 9.43 4.43
CA THR A 211 0.04 8.56 3.49
C THR A 211 -0.37 7.24 4.15
N ASP A 212 0.48 6.66 5.01
CA ASP A 212 0.22 5.44 5.80
C ASP A 212 -1.03 5.64 6.69
N GLY A 213 -1.18 6.86 7.21
CA GLY A 213 -2.39 7.33 7.89
C GLY A 213 -2.23 7.65 9.36
N PHE A 214 -1.00 7.85 9.85
CA PHE A 214 -0.73 8.16 11.26
C PHE A 214 -1.64 9.29 11.77
N GLY A 215 -2.23 9.13 12.95
CA GLY A 215 -3.16 10.12 13.52
C GLY A 215 -4.63 9.90 13.12
N ALA A 216 -4.91 9.01 12.16
CA ALA A 216 -6.27 8.51 11.93
C ALA A 216 -6.80 7.77 13.18
N LYS A 217 -8.11 7.85 13.42
CA LYS A 217 -8.76 7.20 14.59
C LYS A 217 -9.46 5.89 14.25
N ASP A 218 -9.90 5.74 13.00
CA ASP A 218 -10.55 4.53 12.52
C ASP A 218 -9.55 3.67 11.75
N ARG A 219 -9.28 2.48 12.29
CA ARG A 219 -8.34 1.50 11.74
C ARG A 219 -8.77 0.95 10.38
N LEU A 220 -10.05 1.06 10.02
CA LEU A 220 -10.58 0.67 8.71
C LEU A 220 -10.63 1.82 7.70
N MET A 221 -10.14 3.01 8.09
CA MET A 221 -10.13 4.23 7.29
C MET A 221 -8.80 4.97 7.52
N ARG A 222 -7.72 4.45 6.97
CA ARG A 222 -6.36 4.96 7.17
C ARG A 222 -6.05 6.13 6.24
N GLY A 223 -5.80 7.28 6.86
CA GLY A 223 -5.29 8.47 6.19
C GLY A 223 -6.19 9.01 5.08
N TRP A 224 -5.62 9.88 4.25
CA TRP A 224 -6.30 10.41 3.07
C TRP A 224 -6.59 9.36 1.98
N PRO A 225 -5.82 8.27 1.77
CA PRO A 225 -6.12 7.30 0.71
C PRO A 225 -7.44 6.55 0.93
N ASP A 226 -7.72 6.08 2.14
CA ASP A 226 -8.96 5.35 2.43
C ASP A 226 -10.17 6.30 2.46
N GLN A 227 -9.98 7.55 2.91
CA GLN A 227 -11.00 8.58 2.80
C GLN A 227 -11.31 8.92 1.34
N LEU A 228 -10.31 8.97 0.48
CA LEU A 228 -10.50 9.11 -0.96
C LEU A 228 -11.30 7.92 -1.53
N ALA A 229 -11.00 6.68 -1.12
CA ALA A 229 -11.78 5.51 -1.53
C ALA A 229 -13.26 5.64 -1.12
N ALA A 230 -13.55 6.16 0.08
CA ALA A 230 -14.91 6.43 0.51
C ALA A 230 -15.61 7.51 -0.32
N LEU A 231 -14.92 8.59 -0.66
CA LEU A 231 -15.46 9.65 -1.51
C LEU A 231 -15.72 9.18 -2.96
N LEU A 232 -14.82 8.36 -3.53
CA LEU A 232 -15.00 7.74 -4.83
C LEU A 232 -16.24 6.84 -4.86
N ARG A 233 -16.39 5.99 -3.84
CA ARG A 233 -17.57 5.12 -3.70
C ARG A 233 -18.85 5.93 -3.56
N ALA A 234 -18.84 7.04 -2.81
CA ALA A 234 -19.99 7.95 -2.71
C ALA A 234 -20.36 8.60 -4.05
N LYS A 235 -19.40 8.72 -4.99
CA LYS A 235 -19.63 9.15 -6.38
C LYS A 235 -19.99 8.01 -7.34
N GLY A 236 -20.24 6.80 -6.83
CA GLY A 236 -20.58 5.62 -7.66
C GLY A 236 -19.38 4.99 -8.37
N ARG A 237 -18.15 5.35 -8.00
CA ARG A 237 -16.92 4.74 -8.53
C ARG A 237 -16.54 3.53 -7.69
N HIS A 238 -17.08 2.38 -8.07
CA HIS A 238 -16.86 1.08 -7.41
C HIS A 238 -15.72 0.26 -8.06
N ASP A 239 -15.14 0.80 -9.13
CA ASP A 239 -14.17 0.20 -10.05
C ASP A 239 -12.74 0.75 -9.86
N ILE A 240 -12.53 1.66 -8.91
CA ILE A 240 -11.22 2.25 -8.62
C ILE A 240 -10.69 1.69 -7.30
N GLY A 241 -9.65 0.87 -7.41
CA GLY A 241 -8.86 0.42 -6.28
C GLY A 241 -7.90 1.50 -5.78
N ILE A 242 -7.75 1.62 -4.47
CA ILE A 242 -6.72 2.43 -3.82
C ILE A 242 -5.71 1.48 -3.17
N ALA A 243 -4.46 1.58 -3.58
CA ALA A 243 -3.34 0.90 -2.95
C ALA A 243 -2.59 1.91 -2.08
N ASN A 244 -2.77 1.84 -0.76
CA ASN A 244 -2.00 2.64 0.18
C ASN A 244 -0.58 2.04 0.33
N ALA A 245 0.39 2.71 -0.27
CA ALA A 245 1.81 2.37 -0.22
C ALA A 245 2.59 3.33 0.69
N GLY A 246 1.93 3.82 1.74
CA GLY A 246 2.53 4.55 2.85
C GLY A 246 3.49 3.69 3.67
N ILE A 247 4.58 4.28 4.15
CA ILE A 247 5.42 3.69 5.19
C ILE A 247 5.81 4.81 6.17
N GLY A 248 5.45 4.67 7.45
CA GLY A 248 5.85 5.65 8.47
C GLY A 248 7.35 5.97 8.47
N GLY A 249 7.69 7.27 8.50
CA GLY A 249 9.08 7.73 8.48
C GLY A 249 9.85 7.44 7.19
N ASN A 250 9.17 7.06 6.10
CA ASN A 250 9.83 6.84 4.81
C ASN A 250 10.46 8.14 4.28
N ARG A 251 11.46 7.95 3.42
CA ARG A 251 12.21 9.04 2.79
C ARG A 251 12.42 8.75 1.32
N VAL A 252 12.51 9.80 0.51
CA VAL A 252 12.81 9.71 -0.92
C VAL A 252 14.18 9.08 -1.14
N LEU A 253 15.20 9.58 -0.45
CA LEU A 253 16.59 9.34 -0.83
C LEU A 253 17.24 8.18 -0.08
N ARG A 254 16.80 7.86 1.15
CA ARG A 254 17.53 6.94 2.05
C ARG A 254 16.61 6.08 2.92
N GLY A 255 16.91 4.79 3.03
CA GLY A 255 16.17 3.91 3.94
C GLY A 255 16.48 4.16 5.41
N GLU A 256 15.55 3.78 6.30
CA GLU A 256 15.73 3.73 7.78
C GLU A 256 14.62 2.93 8.46
N VAL A 257 13.35 3.33 8.28
CA VAL A 257 12.14 2.57 8.71
C VAL A 257 11.68 1.58 7.63
N GLY A 258 12.03 1.85 6.39
CA GLY A 258 11.87 0.97 5.24
C GLY A 258 12.94 1.28 4.19
N PRO A 259 12.95 0.56 3.06
CA PRO A 259 13.73 0.97 1.91
C PRO A 259 13.32 2.38 1.48
N SER A 260 14.24 3.17 0.90
CA SER A 260 13.88 4.49 0.39
C SER A 260 12.80 4.41 -0.68
N ALA A 261 12.07 5.50 -0.88
CA ALA A 261 11.06 5.60 -1.93
C ALA A 261 11.67 5.22 -3.29
N LEU A 262 12.88 5.71 -3.60
CA LEU A 262 13.63 5.31 -4.81
C LEU A 262 13.85 3.78 -4.91
N ALA A 263 14.20 3.12 -3.81
CA ALA A 263 14.48 1.69 -3.81
C ALA A 263 13.22 0.83 -3.94
N ARG A 264 12.11 1.24 -3.32
CA ARG A 264 10.87 0.43 -3.28
C ARG A 264 9.88 0.73 -4.41
N PHE A 265 10.08 1.80 -5.18
CA PHE A 265 9.11 2.29 -6.16
C PHE A 265 8.66 1.24 -7.20
N ASP A 266 9.59 0.42 -7.72
CA ASP A 266 9.22 -0.66 -8.66
C ASP A 266 8.23 -1.64 -8.03
N ARG A 267 8.49 -2.07 -6.79
CA ARG A 267 7.69 -3.04 -6.04
C ARG A 267 6.34 -2.46 -5.61
N ASP A 268 6.37 -1.28 -5.01
CA ASP A 268 5.24 -0.71 -4.28
C ASP A 268 4.36 0.23 -5.12
N ALA A 269 4.80 0.61 -6.32
CA ALA A 269 4.02 1.43 -7.23
C ALA A 269 3.93 0.86 -8.64
N LEU A 270 5.07 0.60 -9.30
CA LEU A 270 5.07 0.25 -10.73
C LEU A 270 4.58 -1.17 -11.03
N ALA A 271 4.74 -2.08 -10.08
CA ALA A 271 4.32 -3.48 -10.20
C ALA A 271 2.95 -3.76 -9.58
N VAL A 272 2.27 -2.73 -9.04
CA VAL A 272 0.95 -2.89 -8.42
C VAL A 272 -0.09 -3.25 -9.50
N PRO A 273 -0.81 -4.38 -9.37
CA PRO A 273 -1.78 -4.78 -10.38
C PRO A 273 -2.88 -3.75 -10.61
N GLY A 274 -3.15 -3.46 -11.88
CA GLY A 274 -4.14 -2.48 -12.30
C GLY A 274 -3.71 -1.02 -12.19
N VAL A 275 -2.47 -0.72 -11.78
CA VAL A 275 -2.03 0.66 -11.59
C VAL A 275 -2.12 1.48 -12.87
N THR A 276 -2.72 2.66 -12.75
CA THR A 276 -2.75 3.68 -13.82
C THR A 276 -2.20 5.03 -13.36
N ASP A 277 -2.32 5.29 -12.06
CA ASP A 277 -2.03 6.58 -11.44
C ASP A 277 -1.25 6.38 -10.14
N ILE A 278 -0.28 7.24 -9.89
CA ILE A 278 0.49 7.30 -8.64
C ILE A 278 0.36 8.70 -8.08
N VAL A 279 -0.07 8.83 -6.83
CA VAL A 279 0.01 10.07 -6.06
C VAL A 279 1.28 10.01 -5.21
N LEU A 280 2.22 10.93 -5.45
CA LEU A 280 3.50 10.99 -4.73
C LEU A 280 3.45 12.07 -3.65
N LEU A 281 3.39 11.65 -2.37
CA LEU A 281 3.50 12.52 -1.19
C LEU A 281 4.64 12.00 -0.30
N GLU A 282 5.86 12.49 -0.52
CA GLU A 282 7.05 11.96 0.14
C GLU A 282 8.13 13.02 0.27
N GLY A 283 8.88 13.07 1.36
CA GLY A 283 10.08 13.92 1.47
C GLY A 283 10.11 14.82 2.70
N ILE A 284 9.02 14.87 3.47
CA ILE A 284 8.97 15.63 4.73
C ILE A 284 9.98 15.07 5.73
N ASN A 285 10.18 13.74 5.77
CA ASN A 285 11.16 13.10 6.64
C ASN A 285 12.61 13.28 6.18
N ASP A 286 12.88 13.44 4.89
CA ASP A 286 14.22 13.78 4.40
C ASP A 286 14.65 15.15 4.95
N LEU A 287 13.74 16.13 4.93
CA LEU A 287 13.95 17.45 5.52
C LEU A 287 13.96 17.38 7.04
N GLY A 288 13.00 16.67 7.62
CA GLY A 288 12.80 16.49 9.05
C GLY A 288 14.07 15.99 9.73
N LEU A 289 14.68 14.96 9.16
CA LEU A 289 15.90 14.35 9.69
C LEU A 289 17.19 15.03 9.22
N SER A 290 17.15 15.86 8.17
CA SER A 290 18.30 16.61 7.64
C SER A 290 19.09 17.30 8.75
N GLY A 291 20.39 16.97 8.86
CA GLY A 291 21.30 17.53 9.85
C GLY A 291 21.11 17.09 11.31
N LEU A 292 20.11 16.24 11.60
CA LEU A 292 19.90 15.71 12.96
C LEU A 292 20.80 14.49 13.22
N PRO A 293 21.11 14.16 14.49
CA PRO A 293 21.76 12.91 14.85
C PRO A 293 20.97 11.71 14.34
N THR A 294 21.66 10.69 13.84
CA THR A 294 20.97 9.45 13.48
C THR A 294 20.62 8.67 14.75
N LEU A 295 19.50 7.96 14.70
CA LEU A 295 19.02 7.21 15.86
C LEU A 295 19.79 5.90 16.07
N ARG A 296 20.64 5.51 15.11
CA ARG A 296 21.37 4.22 15.08
C ARG A 296 22.87 4.35 15.30
N THR A 297 23.46 5.53 15.11
CA THR A 297 24.91 5.74 15.19
C THR A 297 25.23 7.09 15.85
N SER A 298 26.50 7.36 16.13
CA SER A 298 26.94 8.70 16.56
C SER A 298 27.05 9.73 15.42
N ALA A 299 26.70 9.35 14.18
CA ALA A 299 26.73 10.25 13.03
C ALA A 299 25.49 11.15 12.96
N THR A 300 25.52 12.13 12.07
CA THR A 300 24.36 12.95 11.69
C THR A 300 23.85 12.56 10.31
N HIS A 301 22.56 12.75 10.08
CA HIS A 301 22.02 12.68 8.73
C HIS A 301 22.64 13.80 7.88
N PRO A 302 22.95 13.53 6.60
CA PRO A 302 23.45 14.56 5.70
C PRO A 302 22.42 15.69 5.56
N VAL A 303 22.91 16.90 5.30
CA VAL A 303 22.04 18.02 4.95
C VAL A 303 21.42 17.76 3.58
N VAL A 304 20.09 17.79 3.53
CA VAL A 304 19.29 17.61 2.31
C VAL A 304 18.85 18.98 1.78
N THR A 305 19.08 19.21 0.49
CA THR A 305 18.63 20.40 -0.24
C THR A 305 17.33 20.15 -1.01
N ALA A 306 16.71 21.21 -1.54
CA ALA A 306 15.54 21.07 -2.41
C ALA A 306 15.91 20.31 -3.69
N GLU A 307 17.10 20.59 -4.23
CA GLU A 307 17.62 19.99 -5.45
C GLU A 307 17.82 18.47 -5.32
N ASP A 308 18.25 17.99 -4.15
CA ASP A 308 18.40 16.55 -3.89
C ASP A 308 17.04 15.83 -3.97
N ILE A 309 16.00 16.39 -3.35
CA ILE A 309 14.64 15.83 -3.38
C ILE A 309 14.06 15.91 -4.78
N ILE A 310 14.21 17.04 -5.45
CA ILE A 310 13.74 17.24 -6.84
C ILE A 310 14.43 16.23 -7.78
N ALA A 311 15.72 15.94 -7.60
CA ALA A 311 16.42 14.92 -8.38
C ALA A 311 15.85 13.52 -8.12
N GLY A 312 15.50 13.20 -6.87
CA GLY A 312 14.78 11.96 -6.52
C GLY A 312 13.40 11.87 -7.20
N TYR A 313 12.60 12.93 -7.14
CA TYR A 313 11.30 12.98 -7.81
C TYR A 313 11.40 12.80 -9.32
N ARG A 314 12.38 13.44 -9.98
CA ARG A 314 12.60 13.27 -11.42
C ARG A 314 12.84 11.81 -11.80
N GLN A 315 13.64 11.08 -11.00
CA GLN A 315 13.87 9.65 -11.24
C GLN A 315 12.59 8.82 -11.07
N LEU A 316 11.75 9.11 -10.07
CA LEU A 316 10.47 8.44 -9.88
C LEU A 316 9.52 8.71 -11.06
N ILE A 317 9.41 9.97 -11.49
CA ILE A 317 8.59 10.38 -12.63
C ILE A 317 9.03 9.68 -13.91
N GLU A 318 10.34 9.65 -14.21
CA GLU A 318 10.88 9.00 -15.40
C GLU A 318 10.58 7.50 -15.42
N ARG A 319 10.73 6.81 -14.28
CA ARG A 319 10.40 5.38 -14.15
C ARG A 319 8.91 5.10 -14.34
N ALA A 320 8.04 5.95 -13.80
CA ALA A 320 6.59 5.84 -13.98
C ALA A 320 6.18 6.05 -15.45
N ARG A 321 6.73 7.09 -16.10
CA ARG A 321 6.48 7.38 -17.51
C ARG A 321 6.95 6.26 -18.43
N ALA A 322 8.06 5.60 -18.11
CA ALA A 322 8.54 4.42 -18.83
C ALA A 322 7.55 3.23 -18.75
N ARG A 323 6.61 3.25 -17.79
CA ARG A 323 5.50 2.29 -17.66
C ARG A 323 4.15 2.86 -18.08
N HIS A 324 4.13 4.04 -18.70
CA HIS A 324 2.92 4.76 -19.11
C HIS A 324 1.95 5.08 -17.95
N LEU A 325 2.48 5.25 -16.74
CA LEU A 325 1.70 5.63 -15.56
C LEU A 325 1.69 7.15 -15.39
N ARG A 326 0.55 7.68 -14.93
CA ARG A 326 0.42 9.09 -14.54
C ARG A 326 0.96 9.29 -13.13
N VAL A 327 1.68 10.39 -12.91
CA VAL A 327 2.19 10.78 -11.59
C VAL A 327 1.61 12.12 -11.19
N HIS A 328 0.83 12.10 -10.12
CA HIS A 328 0.25 13.26 -9.45
C HIS A 328 1.20 13.70 -8.35
N GLY A 329 1.78 14.90 -8.46
CA GLY A 329 2.68 15.44 -7.46
C GLY A 329 1.89 16.08 -6.32
N ALA A 330 2.02 15.55 -5.10
CA ALA A 330 1.41 16.16 -3.93
C ALA A 330 2.40 17.05 -3.18
N THR A 331 2.01 18.28 -2.86
CA THR A 331 2.85 19.21 -2.09
C THR A 331 3.04 18.73 -0.65
N LEU A 332 4.24 18.87 -0.10
CA LEU A 332 4.57 18.58 1.29
C LEU A 332 3.77 19.47 2.25
N THR A 333 3.12 18.89 3.25
CA THR A 333 2.33 19.62 4.27
C THR A 333 3.22 20.46 5.20
N PRO A 334 2.67 21.51 5.84
CA PRO A 334 3.42 22.26 6.85
C PRO A 334 3.72 21.42 8.09
N ALA A 335 4.81 21.75 8.80
CA ALA A 335 5.26 20.98 9.95
C ALA A 335 5.87 21.83 11.10
N ILE A 336 5.83 23.17 11.01
CA ILE A 336 6.37 24.01 12.10
C ILE A 336 5.56 23.76 13.36
N GLY A 337 6.27 23.47 14.46
CA GLY A 337 5.69 23.04 15.73
C GLY A 337 5.84 21.54 15.99
N ALA A 338 6.28 20.75 14.99
CA ALA A 338 6.46 19.30 15.13
C ALA A 338 7.15 18.93 16.45
N THR A 339 6.56 17.98 17.17
CA THR A 339 7.00 17.62 18.53
C THR A 339 8.39 16.97 18.58
N PHE A 340 8.87 16.43 17.45
CA PHE A 340 10.22 15.90 17.34
C PHE A 340 11.26 17.04 17.27
N PRO A 341 12.16 17.19 18.27
CA PRO A 341 13.05 18.34 18.35
C PRO A 341 13.94 18.51 17.11
N GLY A 342 13.94 19.71 16.54
CA GLY A 342 14.73 20.04 15.36
C GLY A 342 14.21 19.46 14.05
N TYR A 343 13.07 18.73 14.06
CA TYR A 343 12.44 18.20 12.85
C TYR A 343 12.04 19.33 11.90
N ALA A 344 11.34 20.33 12.43
CA ALA A 344 10.89 21.48 11.67
C ALA A 344 11.50 22.77 12.23
N THR A 345 12.17 23.53 11.37
CA THR A 345 12.73 24.86 11.66
C THR A 345 12.39 25.80 10.50
N PRO A 346 12.43 27.13 10.68
CA PRO A 346 12.21 28.07 9.58
C PRO A 346 13.11 27.81 8.36
N GLU A 347 14.36 27.37 8.58
CA GLU A 347 15.29 27.05 7.50
C GLU A 347 14.85 25.80 6.71
N LYS A 348 14.36 24.77 7.40
CA LYS A 348 13.81 23.56 6.75
C LYS A 348 12.49 23.85 6.04
N ASP A 349 11.63 24.70 6.61
CA ASP A 349 10.40 25.12 5.96
C ASP A 349 10.68 25.93 4.68
N ALA A 350 11.72 26.77 4.67
CA ALA A 350 12.15 27.45 3.44
C ALA A 350 12.56 26.46 2.34
N VAL A 351 13.18 25.32 2.69
CA VAL A 351 13.49 24.24 1.72
C VAL A 351 12.21 23.53 1.26
N ARG A 352 11.29 23.23 2.19
CA ARG A 352 9.97 22.65 1.88
C ARG A 352 9.20 23.54 0.90
N GLN A 353 9.18 24.85 1.11
CA GLN A 353 8.52 25.80 0.21
C GLN A 353 9.14 25.84 -1.19
N LYS A 354 10.47 25.71 -1.30
CA LYS A 354 11.14 25.58 -2.61
C LYS A 354 10.72 24.31 -3.35
N ILE A 355 10.64 23.18 -2.63
CA ILE A 355 10.16 21.91 -3.20
C ILE A 355 8.70 22.06 -3.66
N ASN A 356 7.82 22.60 -2.81
CA ASN A 356 6.42 22.80 -3.16
C ASN A 356 6.23 23.78 -4.32
N ALA A 357 7.02 24.86 -4.40
CA ALA A 357 7.01 25.76 -5.55
C ALA A 357 7.40 25.02 -6.84
N TRP A 358 8.41 24.14 -6.79
CA TRP A 358 8.79 23.32 -7.93
C TRP A 358 7.69 22.32 -8.32
N ILE A 359 7.07 21.62 -7.36
CA ILE A 359 5.94 20.72 -7.60
C ILE A 359 4.84 21.45 -8.37
N ARG A 360 4.46 22.64 -7.92
CA ARG A 360 3.36 23.43 -8.51
C ARG A 360 3.65 23.98 -9.90
N THR A 361 4.90 24.35 -10.20
CA THR A 361 5.21 25.23 -11.35
C THR A 361 6.08 24.59 -12.43
N SER A 362 6.77 23.49 -12.12
CA SER A 362 7.76 22.91 -13.03
C SER A 362 7.16 22.23 -14.27
N GLY A 363 5.89 21.82 -14.21
CA GLY A 363 5.29 20.93 -15.21
C GLY A 363 5.90 19.53 -15.24
N ALA A 364 6.63 19.13 -14.19
CA ALA A 364 7.28 17.83 -14.13
C ALA A 364 6.28 16.69 -13.90
N PHE A 365 5.24 16.93 -13.10
CA PHE A 365 4.14 15.99 -12.84
C PHE A 365 3.04 16.13 -13.88
N ASP A 366 2.21 15.09 -14.02
CA ASP A 366 1.07 15.12 -14.94
C ASP A 366 -0.04 16.01 -14.37
N ASP A 367 -0.27 15.97 -13.06
CA ASP A 367 -1.13 16.89 -12.31
C ASP A 367 -0.53 17.19 -10.92
N VAL A 368 -1.07 18.22 -10.25
CA VAL A 368 -0.63 18.65 -8.91
C VAL A 368 -1.80 18.60 -7.93
N ILE A 369 -1.55 18.02 -6.75
CA ILE A 369 -2.50 17.98 -5.63
C ILE A 369 -1.93 18.83 -4.48
N ASP A 370 -2.53 19.98 -4.21
CA ASP A 370 -1.99 20.97 -3.25
C ASP A 370 -2.43 20.68 -1.81
N PHE A 371 -1.89 19.61 -1.22
CA PHE A 371 -2.13 19.26 0.19
C PHE A 371 -1.62 20.33 1.18
N ASP A 372 -0.58 21.10 0.83
CA ASP A 372 -0.11 22.22 1.66
C ASP A 372 -1.22 23.26 1.82
N ALA A 373 -1.83 23.69 0.71
CA ALA A 373 -2.95 24.62 0.76
C ALA A 373 -4.19 24.02 1.44
N ALA A 374 -4.41 22.70 1.30
CA ALA A 374 -5.56 22.02 1.87
C ALA A 374 -5.56 22.03 3.42
N VAL A 375 -4.37 21.91 4.03
CA VAL A 375 -4.28 21.71 5.49
C VAL A 375 -3.65 22.85 6.28
N ARG A 376 -2.98 23.80 5.63
CA ARG A 376 -2.27 24.89 6.35
C ARG A 376 -3.22 25.85 7.06
N ASP A 377 -2.75 26.39 8.17
CA ASP A 377 -3.44 27.48 8.86
C ASP A 377 -3.34 28.78 8.01
N PRO A 378 -4.47 29.44 7.67
CA PRO A 378 -4.43 30.69 6.91
C PRO A 378 -3.69 31.84 7.61
N ALA A 379 -3.66 31.87 8.94
CA ALA A 379 -2.95 32.88 9.73
C ALA A 379 -1.48 32.49 9.97
N HIS A 380 -1.17 31.20 9.96
CA HIS A 380 0.17 30.65 10.13
C HIS A 380 0.47 29.56 9.07
N PRO A 381 0.73 29.94 7.80
CA PRO A 381 0.83 28.99 6.69
C PRO A 381 1.96 27.95 6.78
N ASP A 382 2.87 28.11 7.74
CA ASP A 382 3.95 27.19 8.10
C ASP A 382 3.49 26.06 9.05
N ARG A 383 2.23 26.11 9.51
CA ARG A 383 1.62 25.15 10.45
C ARG A 383 0.38 24.49 9.86
N ILE A 384 0.07 23.29 10.35
CA ILE A 384 -1.21 22.65 10.11
C ILE A 384 -2.30 23.42 10.87
N ARG A 385 -3.45 23.63 10.25
CA ARG A 385 -4.61 24.24 10.90
C ARG A 385 -5.03 23.40 12.11
N ALA A 386 -5.32 24.04 13.24
CA ALA A 386 -5.56 23.34 14.51
C ALA A 386 -6.61 22.21 14.41
N ASP A 387 -7.75 22.42 13.73
CA ASP A 387 -8.79 21.38 13.57
C ASP A 387 -8.35 20.21 12.67
N TYR A 388 -7.30 20.41 11.88
CA TYR A 388 -6.71 19.42 10.98
C TYR A 388 -5.47 18.75 11.56
N ASP A 389 -5.03 19.12 12.76
CA ASP A 389 -3.84 18.58 13.41
C ASP A 389 -4.23 17.47 14.39
N CYS A 390 -3.54 16.33 14.37
CA CYS A 390 -3.76 15.28 15.37
C CYS A 390 -3.18 15.63 16.75
N GLY A 391 -2.44 16.75 16.85
CA GLY A 391 -1.86 17.30 18.06
C GLY A 391 -0.33 17.21 18.10
N ASP A 392 0.31 16.68 17.06
CA ASP A 392 1.77 16.57 16.98
C ASP A 392 2.42 17.57 16.01
N HIS A 393 1.59 18.39 15.34
CA HIS A 393 1.98 19.43 14.41
C HIS A 393 2.71 18.91 13.14
N LEU A 394 2.54 17.63 12.81
CA LEU A 394 3.10 16.98 11.63
C LEU A 394 2.05 16.16 10.87
N HIS A 395 1.22 15.41 11.59
CA HIS A 395 0.24 14.51 11.00
C HIS A 395 -1.17 15.10 11.05
N PRO A 396 -1.94 14.94 9.96
CA PRO A 396 -3.34 15.34 9.94
C PRO A 396 -4.21 14.54 10.92
N SER A 397 -5.26 15.19 11.43
CA SER A 397 -6.42 14.52 12.04
C SER A 397 -7.33 13.92 10.96
N ASP A 398 -8.36 13.15 11.34
CA ASP A 398 -9.36 12.65 10.40
C ASP A 398 -9.99 13.76 9.54
N ALA A 399 -10.20 14.96 10.11
CA ALA A 399 -10.72 16.11 9.37
C ALA A 399 -9.70 16.69 8.38
N GLY A 400 -8.42 16.68 8.74
CA GLY A 400 -7.34 17.07 7.84
C GLY A 400 -7.16 16.07 6.68
N TYR A 401 -7.19 14.77 6.99
CA TYR A 401 -7.18 13.72 5.98
C TYR A 401 -8.40 13.78 5.05
N HIS A 402 -9.56 14.19 5.56
CA HIS A 402 -10.74 14.42 4.72
C HIS A 402 -10.50 15.54 3.71
N ALA A 403 -9.99 16.69 4.17
CA ALA A 403 -9.68 17.83 3.30
C ALA A 403 -8.63 17.47 2.23
N MET A 404 -7.63 16.67 2.59
CA MET A 404 -6.67 16.10 1.63
C MET A 404 -7.39 15.20 0.62
N ALA A 405 -8.23 14.27 1.08
CA ALA A 405 -8.96 13.37 0.19
C ALA A 405 -9.88 14.12 -0.80
N GLU A 406 -10.58 15.17 -0.36
CA GLU A 406 -11.37 16.04 -1.24
C GLU A 406 -10.50 16.74 -2.30
N THR A 407 -9.34 17.24 -1.88
CA THR A 407 -8.36 17.88 -2.77
C THR A 407 -7.82 16.90 -3.81
N ALA A 408 -7.50 15.67 -3.40
CA ALA A 408 -7.07 14.62 -4.31
C ALA A 408 -8.19 14.23 -5.29
N LEU A 409 -9.42 14.04 -4.79
CA LEU A 409 -10.59 13.69 -5.59
C LEU A 409 -10.85 14.70 -6.71
N ALA A 410 -10.65 15.99 -6.45
CA ALA A 410 -10.83 17.06 -7.44
C ALA A 410 -9.87 16.97 -8.64
N VAL A 411 -8.74 16.27 -8.47
CA VAL A 411 -7.71 16.11 -9.51
C VAL A 411 -7.81 14.76 -10.21
N ILE A 412 -7.96 13.67 -9.45
CA ILE A 412 -7.86 12.30 -9.96
C ILE A 412 -9.18 11.71 -10.50
N SER A 413 -10.30 12.44 -10.34
CA SER A 413 -11.61 12.08 -10.91
C SER A 413 -12.14 13.03 -12.00
N PRO A 414 -11.48 13.15 -13.16
CA PRO A 414 -12.12 13.64 -14.39
C PRO A 414 -13.08 12.60 -15.00
#